data_AF-A0A353BJN5-F1
#
_entry.id   AF-A0A353BJN5-F1
#
_cell.length_a   1.000
_cell.length_b   1.000
_cell.length_c   1.000
_cell.angle_alpha   90.00
_cell.angle_beta   90.00
_cell.angle_gamma   90.00
#
_symmetry.space_group_name_H-M   'P 1'
#
loop_
_entity.id
_entity.type
_entity.pdbx_description
1 polymer ?
#
loop_
_entity_poly.entity_id
_entity_poly.type
_entity_poly.pdbx_seq_one_letter_code
_entity_poly.pdbx_strand_id
1 'polypeptide(L)' 'EKIPYMVIIGKKEEEDKQVSVRRHGQGPFDKLRAGDVGKMTVEELVDRLNKEVVQRG' A
#
# COMPACT_ATOMS: atom_id res chain seq x y z
N GLU A 1 -4.40 -16.76 3.26
CA GLU A 1 -4.78 -15.72 2.27
C GLU A 1 -3.60 -14.80 2.01
N LYS A 2 -3.43 -14.27 0.79
CA LYS A 2 -2.32 -13.35 0.47
C LYS A 2 -2.82 -11.91 0.61
N ILE A 3 -2.16 -11.13 1.47
CA ILE A 3 -2.48 -9.72 1.66
C ILE A 3 -1.82 -8.91 0.52
N PRO A 4 -2.58 -8.25 -0.37
CA PRO A 4 -2.02 -7.55 -1.52
C PRO A 4 -1.31 -6.23 -1.13
N TYR A 5 -1.77 -5.59 -0.06
CA TYR A 5 -1.30 -4.30 0.41
C TYR A 5 -1.14 -4.27 1.93
N MET A 6 -0.05 -3.68 2.40
CA MET A 6 0.20 -3.38 3.79
C MET A 6 0.28 -1.87 3.96
N VAL A 7 -0.60 -1.31 4.80
CA VAL A 7 -0.61 0.11 5.13
C VAL A 7 0.08 0.28 6.48
N ILE A 8 1.02 1.22 6.56
CA ILE A 8 1.78 1.54 7.77
C ILE A 8 1.38 2.95 8.20
N ILE A 9 0.92 3.05 9.44
CA ILE A 9 0.52 4.30 10.08
C ILE A 9 1.37 4.46 11.34
N GLY A 10 2.26 5.45 11.34
CA GLY A 10 2.99 5.91 12.51
C GLY A 10 2.51 7.30 12.94
N LYS A 11 3.06 7.80 14.05
CA LYS A 11 2.73 9.15 14.58
C LYS A 11 2.94 10.25 13.54
N LYS A 12 4.03 10.16 12.77
CA LYS A 12 4.35 11.14 11.72
C LYS A 12 3.34 11.10 10.58
N GLU A 13 2.94 9.89 10.18
CA GLU A 13 1.93 9.68 9.14
C GLU A 13 0.55 10.21 9.56
N GLU A 14 0.20 10.08 10.83
CA GLU A 14 -1.03 10.64 11.40
C GLU A 14 -1.02 12.18 11.40
N GLU A 15 0.09 12.79 11.82
CA GLU A 15 0.28 14.26 11.78
C GLU A 15 0.22 14.81 10.35
N ASP A 16 0.87 14.12 9.40
CA ASP A 16 0.95 14.53 8.00
C ASP A 16 -0.31 14.14 7.17
N LYS A 17 -1.29 13.44 7.78
CA LYS A 17 -2.45 12.81 7.10
C LYS A 17 -2.07 11.96 5.88
N GLN A 18 -0.94 11.28 5.98
CA GLN A 18 -0.39 10.42 4.95
C GLN A 18 -0.35 8.97 5.43
N VAL A 19 -0.22 8.06 4.49
CA VAL A 19 -0.05 6.63 4.75
C VAL A 19 1.10 6.10 3.92
N SER A 20 1.91 5.23 4.51
CA SER A 20 2.93 4.50 3.76
C SER A 20 2.36 3.16 3.32
N VAL A 21 2.45 2.87 2.02
CA VAL A 21 1.85 1.68 1.43
C VAL A 21 2.94 0.79 0.90
N ARG A 22 2.88 -0.50 1.26
CA ARG A 22 3.76 -1.54 0.75
C ARG A 22 2.93 -2.55 -0.01
N ARG A 23 3.29 -2.82 -1.26
CA ARG A 23 2.64 -3.86 -2.06
C ARG A 23 3.39 -5.18 -1.84
N HIS A 24 2.65 -6.26 -1.66
CA HIS A 24 3.25 -7.59 -1.60
C HIS A 24 3.70 -8.03 -3.01
N GLY A 25 4.99 -8.28 -3.17
CA GLY A 25 5.64 -8.67 -4.43
C GLY A 25 5.96 -10.16 -4.48
N GLN A 26 5.59 -10.79 -5.59
CA GLN A 26 5.68 -12.22 -5.88
C GLN A 26 7.13 -12.72 -5.94
N GLY A 27 7.54 -13.60 -5.02
CA GLY A 27 8.79 -14.35 -5.11
C GLY A 27 8.81 -15.55 -4.16
N PRO A 28 9.50 -16.65 -4.50
CA PRO A 28 9.58 -17.86 -3.66
C PRO A 28 10.39 -17.66 -2.36
N PHE A 29 11.12 -16.54 -2.26
CA PHE A 29 11.85 -16.09 -1.09
C PHE A 29 11.23 -14.78 -0.57
N ASP A 30 10.42 -14.88 0.46
CA ASP A 30 9.65 -13.81 1.09
C ASP A 30 10.51 -12.80 1.91
N LYS A 31 11.70 -12.39 1.42
CA LYS A 31 12.59 -11.51 2.19
C LYS A 31 13.31 -10.50 1.28
N LEU A 32 12.99 -9.22 1.49
CA LEU A 32 13.83 -8.03 1.24
C LEU A 32 13.47 -7.06 0.10
N ARG A 33 12.49 -7.32 -0.78
CA ARG A 33 12.04 -6.28 -1.74
C ARG A 33 10.53 -6.28 -1.96
N ALA A 34 9.77 -6.02 -0.90
CA ALA A 34 8.47 -5.38 -1.09
C ALA A 34 8.78 -3.99 -1.65
N GLY A 35 8.44 -3.73 -2.92
CA GLY A 35 8.59 -2.41 -3.51
C GLY A 35 7.79 -1.44 -2.65
N ASP A 36 8.49 -0.49 -2.01
CA ASP A 36 7.84 0.58 -1.29
C ASP A 36 7.01 1.36 -2.32
N VAL A 37 5.70 1.38 -2.14
CA VAL A 37 4.82 2.15 -3.03
C VAL A 37 5.00 3.65 -2.71
N GLY A 38 5.56 3.96 -1.54
CA GLY A 38 5.82 5.30 -1.07
C GLY A 38 4.78 5.78 -0.06
N LYS A 39 4.86 7.08 0.25
CA LYS A 39 3.87 7.80 1.06
C LYS A 39 2.87 8.46 0.12
N MET A 40 1.60 8.40 0.48
CA MET A 40 0.51 9.06 -0.23
C MET A 40 -0.55 9.51 0.77
N THR A 41 -1.44 10.40 0.37
CA THR A 41 -2.57 10.74 1.24
C THR A 41 -3.58 9.59 1.30
N VAL A 42 -4.48 9.65 2.27
CA VAL A 42 -5.57 8.67 2.38
C VAL A 42 -6.47 8.70 1.15
N GLU A 43 -6.75 9.89 0.61
CA GLU A 43 -7.58 10.07 -0.58
C GLU A 43 -6.94 9.42 -1.81
N GLU A 44 -5.64 9.64 -2.01
CA GLU A 44 -4.89 9.05 -3.13
C GLU A 44 -4.89 7.51 -3.07
N LEU A 45 -4.80 6.94 -1.86
CA LEU A 45 -4.89 5.50 -1.66
C LEU A 45 -6.27 4.96 -2.04
N VAL A 46 -7.35 5.61 -1.58
CA VAL A 46 -8.73 5.21 -1.87
C VAL A 46 -9.00 5.23 -3.38
N ASP A 47 -8.62 6.30 -4.07
CA ASP A 47 -8.78 6.42 -5.52
C ASP A 47 -8.04 5.31 -6.27
N ARG A 48 -6.84 4.97 -5.81
CA ARG A 48 -6.03 3.92 -6.43
C ARG A 48 -6.63 2.53 -6.22
N LEU A 49 -7.09 2.24 -5.01
CA LEU A 49 -7.75 0.95 -4.70
C LEU A 49 -9.04 0.80 -5.50
N ASN A 50 -9.87 1.84 -5.58
CA ASN A 50 -11.11 1.82 -6.36
C ASN A 50 -10.83 1.56 -7.84
N LYS A 51 -9.83 2.23 -8.44
CA LYS A 51 -9.42 1.97 -9.83
C LYS A 51 -8.94 0.55 -10.05
N GLU A 52 -8.12 0.00 -9.12
CA GLU A 52 -7.63 -1.37 -9.25
C GLU A 52 -8.73 -2.42 -9.09
N VAL A 53 -9.69 -2.21 -8.19
CA VAL A 53 -10.84 -3.12 -8.00
C VAL A 53 -11.71 -3.12 -9.25
N VAL A 54 -12.03 -1.96 -9.80
CA VAL A 54 -12.85 -1.84 -11.03
C VAL A 54 -12.15 -2.45 -12.25
N GLN A 55 -10.83 -2.35 -12.36
CA GLN A 55 -10.07 -2.94 -13.48
C GLN A 55 -9.85 -4.46 -13.36
N ARG A 56 -10.08 -5.05 -12.18
CA ARG A 56 -9.89 -6.48 -11.91
C ARG A 56 -11.20 -7.25 -11.69
N GLY A 57 -12.34 -6.57 -11.60
CA GLY A 57 -13.69 -7.15 -11.59
C GLY A 57 -14.26 -7.26 -12.99
#